data_AF-A0A432DLN1-F1
#
_entry.id   AF-A0A432DLN1-F1
#
_cell.length_a   1.000
_cell.length_b   1.000
_cell.length_c   1.000
_cell.angle_alpha   90.00
_cell.angle_beta   90.00
_cell.angle_gamma   90.00
#
_symmetry.space_group_name_H-M   'P 1'
#
loop_
_entity.id
_entity.type
_entity.pdbx_description
1 polymer ?
#
loop_
_entity_poly.entity_id
_entity_poly.type
_entity_poly.pdbx_seq_one_letter_code
_entity_poly.pdbx_strand_id
1 'polypeptide(L)'
;MQAATLPYSSGWSWIQDGFKLFRLQPMAMFFWSLMTGFLITVSYLIPLFGQMALIASTPLLTFITLNACRNIAAGRPMLLPMWLEPLGDISTRKRLFGLGLAYLAFCLAGGFLATLPFMDSLMSAIDAEGSIDEPALIAAMRGPFITFAALYILISALFWHAPALIGWHRIKMSQALFFSMVACWRNKWPFLVYGASWAAIFFAVQTAGSFLSLLGISAGMVQIILTPVNIVVAAVLYCSFYPAYVSVFGGNYPAGATQSEDVNKLS
;
A
#
# COMPACT_ATOMS: atom_id res chain seq x y z
N MET A 1 -1.31 -3.52 22.61
CA MET A 1 -2.25 -3.77 21.50
C MET A 1 -2.13 -5.22 21.10
N GLN A 2 -3.19 -6.02 21.34
CA GLN A 2 -3.22 -7.43 20.95
C GLN A 2 -3.90 -7.59 19.58
N ALA A 3 -3.11 -8.03 18.59
CA ALA A 3 -3.62 -8.41 17.28
C ALA A 3 -4.36 -9.75 17.36
N ALA A 4 -5.50 -9.86 16.69
CA ALA A 4 -6.21 -11.11 16.52
C ALA A 4 -5.37 -12.13 15.72
N THR A 5 -5.69 -13.41 15.86
CA THR A 5 -5.18 -14.47 14.99
C THR A 5 -6.32 -14.93 14.10
N LEU A 6 -6.15 -14.84 12.78
CA LEU A 6 -7.21 -15.04 11.81
C LEU A 6 -6.99 -16.31 10.97
N PRO A 7 -8.06 -16.96 10.48
CA PRO A 7 -7.95 -18.07 9.54
C PRO A 7 -7.42 -17.58 8.18
N TYR A 8 -6.78 -18.46 7.42
CA TYR A 8 -6.22 -18.13 6.10
C TYR A 8 -7.27 -17.55 5.13
N SER A 9 -8.54 -17.96 5.26
CA SER A 9 -9.65 -17.48 4.44
C SER A 9 -9.89 -15.97 4.58
N SER A 10 -9.47 -15.36 5.69
CA SER A 10 -9.60 -13.91 5.90
C SER A 10 -8.89 -13.10 4.83
N GLY A 11 -7.78 -13.60 4.26
CA GLY A 11 -7.08 -12.92 3.18
C GLY A 11 -7.97 -12.66 1.96
N TRP A 12 -8.73 -13.67 1.53
CA TRP A 12 -9.71 -13.51 0.45
C TRP A 12 -10.91 -12.66 0.87
N SER A 13 -11.41 -12.84 2.10
CA SER A 13 -12.53 -12.07 2.64
C SER A 13 -12.24 -10.57 2.67
N TRP A 14 -11.00 -10.14 2.94
CA TRP A 14 -10.62 -8.72 2.90
C TRP A 14 -10.82 -8.09 1.52
N ILE A 15 -10.57 -8.84 0.45
CA ILE A 15 -10.80 -8.38 -0.93
C ILE A 15 -12.29 -8.27 -1.20
N GLN A 16 -13.07 -9.28 -0.79
CA GLN A 16 -14.53 -9.28 -0.94
C GLN A 16 -15.17 -8.11 -0.17
N ASP A 17 -14.73 -7.85 1.05
CA ASP A 17 -15.22 -6.74 1.87
C ASP A 17 -14.74 -5.39 1.33
N GLY A 18 -13.53 -5.31 0.78
CA GLY A 18 -13.05 -4.16 0.03
C GLY A 18 -13.94 -3.85 -1.18
N PHE A 19 -14.35 -4.89 -1.93
CA PHE A 19 -15.27 -4.73 -3.04
C PHE A 19 -16.67 -4.27 -2.60
N LYS A 20 -17.18 -4.77 -1.47
CA LYS A 20 -18.44 -4.27 -0.88
C LYS A 20 -18.33 -2.78 -0.52
N LEU A 21 -17.22 -2.35 0.09
CA LEU A 21 -16.98 -0.94 0.41
C LEU A 21 -16.89 -0.07 -0.84
N PHE A 22 -16.16 -0.52 -1.87
CA PHE A 22 -16.09 0.17 -3.16
C PHE A 22 -17.50 0.40 -3.75
N ARG A 23 -18.39 -0.59 -3.68
CA ARG A 23 -19.76 -0.50 -4.21
C ARG A 23 -20.64 0.51 -3.48
N LEU A 24 -20.31 0.87 -2.23
CA LEU A 24 -21.07 1.90 -1.51
C LEU A 24 -20.83 3.30 -2.11
N GLN A 25 -19.60 3.61 -2.51
CA GLN A 25 -19.24 4.91 -3.12
C GLN A 25 -18.18 4.75 -4.23
N PRO A 26 -18.56 4.20 -5.40
CA PRO A 26 -17.60 3.87 -6.48
C PRO A 26 -16.86 5.10 -7.00
N MET A 27 -17.57 6.22 -7.15
CA MET A 27 -17.02 7.45 -7.72
C MET A 27 -15.94 8.06 -6.81
N ALA A 28 -16.12 7.99 -5.48
CA ALA A 28 -15.13 8.49 -4.53
C ALA A 28 -13.83 7.68 -4.59
N MET A 29 -13.93 6.36 -4.68
CA MET A 29 -12.77 5.47 -4.73
C MET A 29 -12.12 5.44 -6.12
N PHE A 30 -12.90 5.64 -7.19
CA PHE A 30 -12.40 5.87 -8.53
C PHE A 30 -11.58 7.17 -8.61
N PHE A 31 -12.13 8.27 -8.06
CA PHE A 31 -11.39 9.53 -7.92
C PHE A 31 -10.08 9.33 -7.15
N TRP A 32 -10.12 8.61 -6.03
CA TRP A 32 -8.91 8.35 -5.25
C TRP A 32 -7.87 7.55 -6.03
N SER A 33 -8.29 6.50 -6.73
CA SER A 33 -7.38 5.70 -7.54
C SER A 33 -6.82 6.47 -8.73
N LEU A 34 -7.59 7.38 -9.33
CA LEU A 34 -7.08 8.29 -10.34
C LEU A 34 -6.06 9.27 -9.73
N MET A 35 -6.34 9.82 -8.56
CA MET A 35 -5.44 10.76 -7.88
C MET A 35 -4.11 10.09 -7.52
N THR A 36 -4.13 8.87 -6.97
CA THR A 36 -2.89 8.13 -6.66
C THR A 36 -2.16 7.73 -7.94
N GLY A 37 -2.87 7.32 -8.99
CA GLY A 37 -2.30 7.07 -10.31
C GLY A 37 -1.60 8.30 -10.89
N PHE A 38 -2.23 9.48 -10.78
CA PHE A 38 -1.63 10.75 -11.18
C PHE A 38 -0.37 11.08 -10.38
N LEU A 39 -0.38 10.88 -9.05
CA LEU A 39 0.81 11.07 -8.21
C LEU A 39 1.96 10.14 -8.62
N ILE A 40 1.64 8.90 -8.99
CA ILE A 40 2.61 7.94 -9.55
C ILE A 40 3.15 8.44 -10.89
N THR A 41 2.31 8.93 -11.79
CA THR A 41 2.77 9.48 -13.08
C THR A 41 3.67 10.71 -12.89
N VAL A 42 3.28 11.64 -12.02
CA VAL A 42 4.06 12.84 -11.71
C VAL A 42 5.40 12.50 -11.07
N SER A 43 5.45 11.45 -10.24
CA SER A 43 6.70 11.03 -9.60
C SER A 43 7.73 10.49 -10.59
N TYR A 44 7.31 10.03 -11.78
CA TYR A 44 8.23 9.64 -12.86
C TYR A 44 8.84 10.85 -13.61
N LEU A 45 8.22 12.04 -13.53
CA LEU A 45 8.71 13.23 -14.23
C LEU A 45 9.96 13.84 -13.59
N ILE A 46 10.22 13.54 -12.32
CA ILE A 46 11.39 14.01 -11.58
C ILE A 46 12.23 12.78 -11.21
N PRO A 47 13.26 12.43 -12.00
CA PRO A 47 14.09 11.26 -11.77
C PRO A 47 14.64 11.23 -10.34
N LEU A 48 14.65 10.05 -9.73
CA LEU A 48 15.06 9.76 -8.34
C LEU A 48 14.21 10.46 -7.27
N PHE A 49 14.17 11.80 -7.25
CA PHE A 49 13.50 12.57 -6.20
C PHE A 49 11.98 12.40 -6.21
N GLY A 50 11.35 12.30 -7.37
CA GLY A 50 9.91 12.06 -7.47
C GLY A 50 9.54 10.72 -6.86
N GLN A 51 10.27 9.64 -7.18
CA GLN A 51 10.06 8.32 -6.61
C GLN A 51 10.31 8.30 -5.10
N MET A 52 11.39 8.93 -4.63
CA MET A 52 11.69 9.04 -3.20
C MET A 52 10.58 9.79 -2.45
N ALA A 53 10.06 10.87 -3.02
CA ALA A 53 8.95 11.63 -2.44
C ALA A 53 7.66 10.80 -2.37
N LEU A 54 7.36 10.00 -3.40
CA LEU A 54 6.20 9.11 -3.40
C LEU A 54 6.33 7.99 -2.35
N ILE A 55 7.50 7.37 -2.25
CA ILE A 55 7.79 6.38 -1.21
C ILE A 55 7.61 7.01 0.18
N ALA A 56 8.21 8.16 0.43
CA ALA A 56 8.05 8.87 1.71
C ALA A 56 6.59 9.27 2.00
N SER A 57 5.80 9.56 0.97
CA SER A 57 4.38 9.92 1.11
C SER A 57 3.48 8.71 1.33
N THR A 58 3.95 7.49 1.08
CA THR A 58 3.13 6.27 1.09
C THR A 58 2.39 6.05 2.42
N PRO A 59 3.03 6.12 3.61
CA PRO A 59 2.32 5.96 4.88
C PRO A 59 1.18 6.98 5.09
N LEU A 60 1.40 8.22 4.63
CA LEU A 60 0.40 9.29 4.72
C LEU A 60 -0.78 9.02 3.78
N LEU A 61 -0.52 8.64 2.53
CA LEU A 61 -1.57 8.28 1.55
C LEU A 61 -2.37 7.05 2.02
N THR A 62 -1.70 6.06 2.62
CA THR A 62 -2.37 4.91 3.24
C THR A 62 -3.29 5.35 4.37
N PHE A 63 -2.86 6.27 5.24
CA PHE A 63 -3.71 6.77 6.31
C PHE A 63 -4.94 7.53 5.78
N ILE A 64 -4.78 8.36 4.74
CA ILE A 64 -5.91 9.03 4.06
C ILE A 64 -6.90 8.00 3.52
N THR A 65 -6.39 6.99 2.80
CA THR A 65 -7.19 5.88 2.24
C THR A 65 -8.03 5.19 3.32
N LEU A 66 -7.41 4.88 4.46
CA LEU A 66 -8.07 4.21 5.57
C LEU A 66 -9.17 5.07 6.21
N ASN A 67 -8.97 6.38 6.35
CA ASN A 67 -10.00 7.28 6.86
C ASN A 67 -11.16 7.44 5.87
N ALA A 68 -10.88 7.50 4.57
CA ALA A 68 -11.92 7.51 3.54
C ALA A 68 -12.78 6.24 3.60
N CYS A 69 -12.15 5.06 3.63
CA CYS A 69 -12.85 3.78 3.73
C CYS A 69 -13.66 3.66 5.03
N ARG A 70 -13.13 4.20 6.14
CA ARG A 70 -13.84 4.26 7.42
C ARG A 70 -15.10 5.15 7.34
N ASN A 71 -15.04 6.30 6.68
CA ASN A 71 -16.20 7.17 6.47
C ASN A 71 -17.24 6.49 5.57
N ILE A 72 -16.81 5.85 4.47
CA ILE A 72 -17.69 5.08 3.58
C ILE A 72 -18.38 3.94 4.34
N ALA A 73 -17.62 3.19 5.15
CA ALA A 73 -18.16 2.12 6.00
C ALA A 73 -19.19 2.64 7.03
N ALA A 74 -19.03 3.88 7.50
CA ALA A 74 -19.97 4.54 8.39
C ALA A 74 -21.19 5.17 7.67
N GLY A 75 -21.35 4.93 6.35
CA GLY A 75 -22.46 5.48 5.57
C GLY A 75 -22.36 6.97 5.26
N ARG A 76 -21.20 7.60 5.50
CA ARG A 76 -21.00 9.05 5.26
C ARG A 76 -20.55 9.29 3.81
N PRO A 77 -21.22 10.16 3.03
CA PRO A 77 -20.77 10.52 1.69
C PRO A 77 -19.40 11.20 1.74
N MET A 78 -18.46 10.73 0.92
CA MET A 78 -17.13 11.32 0.85
C MET A 78 -17.17 12.66 0.11
N LEU A 79 -16.91 13.74 0.85
CA LEU A 79 -16.78 15.09 0.30
C LEU A 79 -15.30 15.45 0.09
N LEU A 80 -15.03 16.40 -0.81
CA LEU A 80 -13.65 16.79 -1.15
C LEU A 80 -12.80 17.23 0.08
N PRO A 81 -13.33 18.02 1.04
CA PRO A 81 -12.56 18.41 2.23
C PRO A 81 -12.18 17.24 3.14
N MET A 82 -12.95 16.14 3.13
CA MET A 82 -12.73 14.98 3.99
C MET A 82 -11.46 14.20 3.62
N TRP A 83 -10.92 14.38 2.41
CA TRP A 83 -9.64 13.77 2.02
C TRP A 83 -8.44 14.39 2.75
N LEU A 84 -8.55 15.65 3.18
CA LEU A 84 -7.50 16.38 3.90
C LEU A 84 -7.72 16.41 5.41
N GLU A 85 -8.93 16.09 5.88
CA GLU A 85 -9.26 16.00 7.31
C GLU A 85 -8.28 15.13 8.12
N PRO A 86 -7.79 13.96 7.65
CA PRO A 86 -6.81 13.17 8.38
C PRO A 86 -5.48 13.89 8.65
N LEU A 87 -5.20 14.98 7.92
CA LEU A 87 -3.99 15.81 8.04
C LEU A 87 -4.21 17.09 8.85
N GLY A 88 -5.43 17.31 9.38
CA GLY A 88 -5.79 18.50 10.15
C GLY A 88 -5.04 18.60 11.47
N ASP A 89 -4.79 17.48 12.15
CA ASP A 89 -3.97 17.46 13.37
C ASP A 89 -2.48 17.55 13.02
N ILE A 90 -1.86 18.68 13.37
CA ILE A 90 -0.44 18.96 13.13
C ILE A 90 0.46 17.90 13.78
N SER A 91 0.09 17.40 14.96
CA SER A 91 0.87 16.38 15.67
C SER A 91 0.89 15.06 14.92
N THR A 92 -0.29 14.56 14.54
CA THR A 92 -0.44 13.34 13.73
C THR A 92 0.24 13.48 12.38
N ARG A 93 0.06 14.61 11.68
CA ARG A 93 0.71 14.88 10.39
C ARG A 93 2.24 14.82 10.49
N LYS A 94 2.84 15.45 11.51
CA LYS A 94 4.30 15.40 11.75
C LYS A 94 4.79 13.97 12.00
N ARG A 95 4.02 13.16 12.76
CA ARG A 95 4.37 11.76 13.05
C ARG A 95 4.26 10.87 11.81
N LEU A 96 3.22 11.05 11.00
CA LEU A 96 3.06 10.33 9.73
C LEU A 96 4.12 10.70 8.70
N PHE A 97 4.52 11.98 8.66
CA PHE A 97 5.66 12.40 7.84
C PHE A 97 6.97 11.76 8.31
N GLY A 98 7.22 11.73 9.62
CA GLY A 98 8.35 11.00 10.20
C GLY A 98 8.33 9.50 9.89
N LEU A 99 7.16 8.87 9.94
CA LEU A 99 6.97 7.48 9.51
C LEU A 99 7.28 7.30 8.01
N GLY A 100 6.89 8.27 7.19
CA GLY A 100 7.23 8.34 5.76
C GLY A 100 8.72 8.36 5.49
N LEU A 101 9.46 9.25 6.16
CA LEU A 101 10.92 9.31 6.05
C LEU A 101 11.60 8.03 6.56
N ALA A 102 11.09 7.44 7.65
CA ALA A 102 11.57 6.16 8.12
C ALA A 102 11.32 5.05 7.08
N TYR A 103 10.14 5.02 6.46
CA TYR A 103 9.82 4.06 5.41
C TYR A 103 10.77 4.18 4.22
N LEU A 104 11.01 5.40 3.75
CA LEU A 104 12.00 5.67 2.70
C LEU A 104 13.39 5.16 3.10
N ALA A 105 13.86 5.48 4.31
CA ALA A 105 15.17 5.04 4.80
C ALA A 105 15.30 3.51 4.82
N PHE A 106 14.26 2.79 5.26
CA PHE A 106 14.24 1.32 5.23
C PHE A 106 14.25 0.76 3.81
N CYS A 107 13.50 1.36 2.89
CA CYS A 107 13.52 0.95 1.48
C CYS A 107 14.89 1.19 0.83
N LEU A 108 15.53 2.34 1.07
CA LEU A 108 16.88 2.63 0.56
C LEU A 108 17.93 1.70 1.16
N ALA A 109 17.89 1.50 2.49
CA ALA A 109 18.80 0.57 3.16
C ALA A 109 18.59 -0.86 2.68
N GLY A 110 17.33 -1.29 2.52
CA GLY A 110 17.01 -2.60 1.97
C GLY A 110 17.51 -2.79 0.54
N GLY A 111 17.35 -1.77 -0.32
CA GLY A 111 17.87 -1.78 -1.69
C GLY A 111 19.39 -1.86 -1.72
N PHE A 112 20.07 -1.05 -0.91
CA PHE A 112 21.52 -1.09 -0.77
C PHE A 112 22.01 -2.47 -0.30
N LEU A 113 21.46 -2.98 0.80
CA LEU A 113 21.81 -4.30 1.34
C LEU A 113 21.53 -5.44 0.36
N ALA A 114 20.47 -5.33 -0.45
CA ALA A 114 20.15 -6.32 -1.47
C ALA A 114 21.17 -6.36 -2.62
N THR A 115 21.87 -5.25 -2.89
CA THR A 115 22.87 -5.17 -3.96
C THR A 115 24.26 -5.66 -3.54
N LEU A 116 24.63 -5.52 -2.26
CA LEU A 116 25.97 -5.83 -1.76
C LEU A 116 26.49 -7.23 -2.15
N PRO A 117 25.71 -8.34 -2.05
CA PRO A 117 26.21 -9.67 -2.38
C PRO A 117 26.46 -9.89 -3.88
N PHE A 118 26.00 -8.98 -4.73
CA PHE A 118 26.02 -9.12 -6.19
C PHE A 118 26.88 -8.05 -6.87
N MET A 119 27.68 -7.31 -6.11
CA MET A 119 28.51 -6.22 -6.64
C MET A 119 29.45 -6.70 -7.74
N ASP A 120 30.07 -7.87 -7.60
CA ASP A 120 30.97 -8.42 -8.62
C ASP A 120 30.25 -8.67 -9.95
N SER A 121 29.05 -9.25 -9.89
CA SER A 121 28.22 -9.51 -11.09
C SER A 121 27.69 -8.23 -11.74
N LEU A 122 27.37 -7.22 -10.93
CA LEU A 122 26.93 -5.91 -11.43
C LEU A 122 28.08 -5.13 -12.07
N MET A 123 29.27 -5.18 -11.46
CA MET A 123 30.48 -4.53 -11.99
C MET A 123 30.98 -5.24 -13.25
N SER A 124 30.82 -6.56 -13.37
CA SER A 124 31.19 -7.29 -14.59
C SER A 124 30.34 -6.94 -15.81
N ALA A 125 29.19 -6.31 -15.61
CA ALA A 125 28.33 -5.81 -16.70
C ALA A 125 28.75 -4.42 -17.20
N ILE A 126 29.77 -3.81 -16.60
CA ILE A 126 30.35 -2.55 -16.99
C ILE A 126 31.77 -2.84 -17.48
N ASP A 127 32.07 -2.52 -18.73
CA ASP A 127 33.42 -2.72 -19.25
C ASP A 127 34.42 -1.66 -18.73
N ALA A 128 35.70 -1.83 -19.08
CA ALA A 128 36.76 -0.90 -18.67
C ALA A 128 36.62 0.52 -19.26
N GLU A 129 35.83 0.66 -20.33
CA GLU A 129 35.53 1.93 -21.00
C GLU A 129 34.24 2.59 -20.45
N GLY A 130 33.55 1.92 -19.52
CA GLY A 130 32.30 2.36 -18.90
C GLY A 130 31.05 2.05 -19.73
N SER A 131 31.17 1.27 -20.79
CA SER A 131 30.03 0.79 -21.58
C SER A 131 29.28 -0.32 -20.84
N ILE A 132 27.95 -0.29 -20.95
CA ILE A 132 27.06 -1.20 -20.24
C ILE A 132 26.65 -2.32 -21.19
N ASP A 133 27.00 -3.55 -20.84
CA ASP A 133 26.40 -4.74 -21.44
C ASP A 133 24.99 -4.91 -20.87
N GLU A 134 23.99 -4.39 -21.59
CA GLU A 134 22.58 -4.41 -21.17
C GLU A 134 22.07 -5.82 -20.83
N PRO A 135 22.26 -6.86 -21.69
CA PRO A 135 21.92 -8.24 -21.34
C PRO A 135 22.58 -8.73 -20.05
N ALA A 136 23.88 -8.48 -19.87
CA ALA A 136 24.60 -8.89 -18.66
C ALA A 136 24.09 -8.16 -17.42
N LEU A 137 23.80 -6.86 -17.53
CA LEU A 137 23.26 -6.06 -16.44
C LEU A 137 21.87 -6.56 -16.02
N ILE A 138 20.97 -6.82 -16.98
CA ILE A 138 19.63 -7.36 -16.70
C ILE A 138 19.73 -8.71 -15.97
N ALA A 139 20.65 -9.58 -16.39
CA ALA A 139 20.89 -10.86 -15.72
C ALA A 139 21.43 -10.65 -14.29
N ALA A 140 22.40 -9.76 -14.11
CA ALA A 140 23.00 -9.44 -12.81
C ALA A 140 22.01 -8.81 -11.82
N MET A 141 21.02 -8.04 -12.30
CA MET A 141 20.00 -7.42 -11.47
C MET A 141 18.98 -8.40 -10.86
N ARG A 142 18.88 -9.63 -11.37
CA ARG A 142 17.94 -10.65 -10.84
C ARG A 142 18.19 -10.96 -9.36
N GLY A 143 19.44 -11.15 -8.97
CA GLY A 143 19.84 -11.44 -7.59
C GLY A 143 19.45 -10.33 -6.60
N PRO A 144 19.84 -9.07 -6.86
CA PRO A 144 19.40 -7.92 -6.08
C PRO A 144 17.88 -7.77 -6.00
N PHE A 145 17.14 -7.96 -7.10
CA PHE A 145 15.68 -7.84 -7.07
C PHE A 145 15.01 -8.90 -6.19
N ILE A 146 15.45 -10.16 -6.27
CA ILE A 146 14.92 -11.24 -5.43
C ILE A 146 15.25 -10.97 -3.96
N THR A 147 16.48 -10.56 -3.66
CA THR A 147 16.92 -10.24 -2.30
C THR A 147 16.13 -9.06 -1.74
N PHE A 148 15.94 -8.01 -2.54
CA PHE A 148 15.15 -6.85 -2.14
C PHE A 148 13.69 -7.23 -1.91
N ALA A 149 13.10 -8.06 -2.77
CA ALA A 149 11.73 -8.54 -2.59
C ALA A 149 11.56 -9.28 -1.25
N ALA A 150 12.52 -10.12 -0.86
CA ALA A 150 12.52 -10.80 0.44
C ALA A 150 12.62 -9.82 1.61
N LEU A 151 13.53 -8.85 1.55
CA LEU A 151 13.66 -7.79 2.57
C LEU A 151 12.40 -6.91 2.63
N TYR A 152 11.79 -6.62 1.49
CA TYR A 152 10.62 -5.79 1.38
C TYR A 152 9.38 -6.44 2.02
N ILE A 153 9.30 -7.77 2.11
CA ILE A 153 8.26 -8.46 2.90
C ILE A 153 8.36 -8.06 4.38
N LEU A 154 9.58 -8.00 4.93
CA LEU A 154 9.81 -7.58 6.33
C LEU A 154 9.53 -6.09 6.52
N ILE A 155 9.98 -5.25 5.60
CA ILE A 155 9.68 -3.81 5.60
C ILE A 155 8.17 -3.60 5.51
N SER A 156 7.48 -4.31 4.62
CA SER A 156 6.02 -4.25 4.50
C SER A 156 5.36 -4.63 5.81
N ALA A 157 5.77 -5.73 6.46
CA ALA A 157 5.21 -6.14 7.77
C ALA A 157 5.39 -5.07 8.87
N LEU A 158 6.54 -4.38 8.90
CA LEU A 158 6.81 -3.28 9.83
C LEU A 158 5.86 -2.10 9.63
N PHE A 159 5.58 -1.75 8.37
CA PHE A 159 4.86 -0.51 8.05
C PHE A 159 3.38 -0.73 7.70
N TRP A 160 2.92 -1.97 7.50
CA TRP A 160 1.57 -2.28 7.00
C TRP A 160 0.45 -1.63 7.80
N HIS A 161 0.48 -1.78 9.14
CA HIS A 161 -0.51 -1.22 10.04
C HIS A 161 -0.05 0.05 10.76
N ALA A 162 1.23 0.41 10.65
CA ALA A 162 1.82 1.53 11.36
C ALA A 162 1.10 2.89 11.10
N PRO A 163 0.66 3.25 9.88
CA PRO A 163 -0.05 4.50 9.64
C PRO A 163 -1.33 4.62 10.46
N ALA A 164 -2.15 3.56 10.49
CA ALA A 164 -3.38 3.51 11.26
C ALA A 164 -3.11 3.57 12.77
N LEU A 165 -2.10 2.82 13.23
CA LEU A 165 -1.72 2.79 14.64
C LEU A 165 -1.24 4.15 15.14
N ILE A 166 -0.42 4.85 14.36
CA ILE A 166 0.00 6.22 14.70
C ILE A 166 -1.16 7.20 14.59
N GLY A 167 -1.92 7.15 13.49
CA GLY A 167 -2.94 8.15 13.21
C GLY A 167 -4.20 8.04 14.07
N TRP A 168 -4.68 6.83 14.36
CA TRP A 168 -5.87 6.63 15.19
C TRP A 168 -5.57 6.45 16.68
N HIS A 169 -4.45 5.80 17.04
CA HIS A 169 -4.12 5.52 18.45
C HIS A 169 -3.01 6.40 19.02
N ARG A 170 -2.39 7.27 18.21
CA ARG A 170 -1.38 8.26 18.66
C ARG A 170 -0.22 7.66 19.46
N ILE A 171 0.13 6.40 19.21
CA ILE A 171 1.27 5.73 19.85
C ILE A 171 2.61 6.16 19.23
N LYS A 172 3.72 5.80 19.90
CA LYS A 172 5.07 6.09 19.42
C LYS A 172 5.38 5.26 18.16
N MET A 173 6.22 5.79 17.26
CA MET A 173 6.58 5.12 16.00
C MET A 173 7.17 3.72 16.24
N SER A 174 8.12 3.58 17.18
CA SER A 174 8.71 2.29 17.51
C SER A 174 7.67 1.25 17.97
N GLN A 175 6.69 1.68 18.76
CA GLN A 175 5.58 0.84 19.20
C GLN A 175 4.68 0.45 18.02
N ALA A 176 4.38 1.39 17.13
CA ALA A 176 3.56 1.13 15.94
C ALA A 176 4.22 0.11 15.00
N LEU A 177 5.53 0.25 14.75
CA LEU A 177 6.30 -0.69 13.94
C LEU A 177 6.33 -2.09 14.58
N PHE A 178 6.55 -2.16 15.90
CA PHE A 178 6.53 -3.41 16.65
C PHE A 178 5.16 -4.10 16.57
N PHE A 179 4.08 -3.37 16.87
CA PHE A 179 2.73 -3.94 16.82
C PHE A 179 2.32 -4.34 15.39
N SER A 180 2.73 -3.59 14.37
CA SER A 180 2.50 -3.94 12.97
C SER A 180 3.21 -5.24 12.60
N MET A 181 4.50 -5.37 12.93
CA MET A 181 5.27 -6.57 12.67
C MET A 181 4.67 -7.80 13.38
N VAL A 182 4.36 -7.68 14.67
CA VAL A 182 3.74 -8.76 15.45
C VAL A 182 2.38 -9.15 14.87
N ALA A 183 1.57 -8.17 14.47
CA ALA A 183 0.28 -8.41 13.85
C ALA A 183 0.39 -9.15 12.51
N CYS A 184 1.30 -8.72 11.64
CA CYS A 184 1.56 -9.38 10.36
C CYS A 184 2.12 -10.78 10.55
N TRP A 185 3.05 -10.96 11.50
CA TRP A 185 3.64 -12.27 11.80
C TRP A 185 2.60 -13.28 12.31
N ARG A 186 1.71 -12.85 13.21
CA ARG A 186 0.59 -13.67 13.70
C ARG A 186 -0.41 -14.04 12.61
N ASN A 187 -0.53 -13.21 11.56
CA ASN A 187 -1.50 -13.36 10.47
C ASN A 187 -0.83 -13.60 9.11
N LYS A 188 0.37 -14.21 9.08
CA LYS A 188 1.15 -14.40 7.85
C LYS A 188 0.43 -15.20 6.76
N TRP A 189 -0.39 -16.18 7.14
CA TRP A 189 -1.17 -16.98 6.19
C TRP A 189 -2.32 -16.20 5.54
N PRO A 190 -3.18 -15.48 6.29
CA PRO A 190 -4.10 -14.50 5.71
C PRO A 190 -3.41 -13.51 4.77
N PHE A 191 -2.26 -12.95 5.17
CA PHE A 191 -1.51 -12.01 4.33
C PHE A 191 -0.95 -12.65 3.06
N LEU A 192 -0.47 -13.90 3.14
CA LEU A 192 -0.02 -14.66 1.97
C LEU A 192 -1.16 -14.91 1.00
N VAL A 193 -2.32 -15.36 1.49
CA VAL A 193 -3.52 -15.55 0.66
C VAL A 193 -3.98 -14.23 0.04
N TYR A 194 -3.96 -13.14 0.81
CA TYR A 194 -4.30 -11.80 0.32
C TYR A 194 -3.38 -11.35 -0.83
N GLY A 195 -2.05 -11.46 -0.64
CA GLY A 195 -1.07 -11.13 -1.66
C GLY A 195 -1.18 -12.01 -2.90
N ALA A 196 -1.33 -13.34 -2.72
CA ALA A 196 -1.50 -14.29 -3.83
C ALA A 196 -2.80 -14.03 -4.61
N SER A 197 -3.88 -13.67 -3.93
CA SER A 197 -5.16 -13.34 -4.55
C SER A 197 -5.05 -12.08 -5.40
N TRP A 198 -4.38 -11.02 -4.90
CA TRP A 198 -4.13 -9.83 -5.69
C TRP A 198 -3.22 -10.11 -6.88
N ALA A 199 -2.15 -10.88 -6.70
CA ALA A 199 -1.29 -11.29 -7.80
C ALA A 199 -2.07 -12.05 -8.89
N ALA A 200 -2.96 -12.96 -8.50
CA ALA A 200 -3.82 -13.69 -9.43
C ALA A 200 -4.80 -12.76 -10.16
N ILE A 201 -5.41 -11.79 -9.48
CA ILE A 201 -6.29 -10.78 -10.09
C ILE A 201 -5.53 -9.94 -11.12
N PHE A 202 -4.37 -9.39 -10.73
CA PHE A 202 -3.54 -8.60 -11.65
C PHE A 202 -3.10 -9.43 -12.85
N PHE A 203 -2.62 -10.66 -12.62
CA PHE A 203 -2.23 -11.55 -13.70
C PHE A 203 -3.39 -11.83 -14.66
N ALA A 204 -4.58 -12.15 -14.14
CA ALA A 204 -5.76 -12.41 -14.95
C ALA A 204 -6.16 -11.20 -15.81
N VAL A 205 -6.11 -9.98 -15.26
CA VAL A 205 -6.40 -8.73 -16.01
C VAL A 205 -5.38 -8.52 -17.13
N GLN A 206 -4.09 -8.69 -16.83
CA GLN A 206 -3.02 -8.52 -17.82
C GLN A 206 -3.10 -9.57 -18.93
N THR A 207 -3.35 -10.84 -18.57
CA THR A 207 -3.53 -11.92 -19.55
C THR A 207 -4.76 -11.69 -20.42
N ALA A 208 -5.87 -11.21 -19.86
CA ALA A 208 -7.05 -10.82 -20.65
C ALA A 208 -6.70 -9.74 -21.69
N GLY A 209 -5.89 -8.73 -21.29
CA GLY A 209 -5.33 -7.75 -22.21
C GLY A 209 -4.53 -8.36 -23.35
N SER A 210 -3.62 -9.30 -23.03
CA SER A 210 -2.83 -10.01 -24.04
C SER A 210 -3.71 -10.83 -25.00
N PHE A 211 -4.78 -11.47 -24.49
CA PHE A 211 -5.74 -12.18 -25.34
C PHE A 211 -6.46 -11.25 -26.32
N LEU A 212 -6.87 -10.05 -25.88
CA LEU A 212 -7.47 -9.06 -26.78
C LEU A 212 -6.54 -8.69 -27.94
N SER A 213 -5.24 -8.51 -27.66
CA SER A 213 -4.23 -8.25 -28.70
C SER A 213 -4.10 -9.42 -29.68
N LEU A 214 -4.15 -10.68 -29.20
CA LEU A 214 -4.13 -11.87 -30.05
C LEU A 214 -5.35 -11.97 -30.98
N LEU A 215 -6.49 -11.42 -30.56
CA LEU A 215 -7.71 -11.32 -31.38
C LEU A 215 -7.65 -10.19 -32.43
N GLY A 216 -6.51 -9.52 -32.57
CA GLY A 216 -6.30 -8.46 -33.57
C GLY A 216 -6.75 -7.06 -33.12
N ILE A 217 -7.10 -6.88 -31.84
CA ILE A 217 -7.41 -5.55 -31.30
C ILE A 217 -6.11 -4.74 -31.20
N SER A 218 -6.14 -3.49 -31.68
CA SER A 218 -4.97 -2.62 -31.65
C SER A 218 -4.51 -2.33 -30.22
N ALA A 219 -3.20 -2.18 -30.03
CA ALA A 219 -2.63 -1.89 -28.71
C ALA A 219 -3.27 -0.65 -28.05
N GLY A 220 -3.55 0.40 -28.83
CA GLY A 220 -4.23 1.60 -28.33
C GLY A 220 -5.64 1.31 -27.78
N MET A 221 -6.42 0.48 -28.47
CA MET A 221 -7.76 0.09 -28.01
C MET A 221 -7.69 -0.79 -26.75
N VAL A 222 -6.74 -1.72 -26.69
CA VAL A 222 -6.50 -2.53 -25.47
C VAL A 222 -6.19 -1.62 -24.27
N GLN A 223 -5.36 -0.59 -24.43
CA GLN A 223 -5.05 0.36 -23.36
C GLN A 223 -6.26 1.18 -22.91
N ILE A 224 -7.12 1.61 -23.84
CA ILE A 224 -8.37 2.32 -23.53
C ILE A 224 -9.30 1.43 -22.68
N ILE A 225 -9.34 0.12 -22.94
CA ILE A 225 -10.14 -0.83 -22.17
C ILE A 225 -9.51 -1.15 -20.80
N LEU A 226 -8.19 -1.41 -20.76
CA LEU A 226 -7.52 -1.84 -19.53
C LEU A 226 -7.33 -0.73 -18.50
N THR A 227 -7.18 0.51 -18.93
CA THR A 227 -6.98 1.66 -18.02
C THR A 227 -8.10 1.79 -16.97
N PRO A 228 -9.39 1.88 -17.33
CA PRO A 228 -10.47 1.94 -16.35
C PRO A 228 -10.56 0.67 -15.50
N VAL A 229 -10.26 -0.51 -16.06
CA VAL A 229 -10.20 -1.76 -15.30
C VAL A 229 -9.13 -1.69 -14.21
N ASN A 230 -7.93 -1.23 -14.54
CA ASN A 230 -6.83 -1.07 -13.59
C ASN A 230 -7.14 -0.04 -12.50
N ILE A 231 -7.84 1.05 -12.84
CA ILE A 231 -8.30 2.04 -11.85
C ILE A 231 -9.31 1.41 -10.88
N VAL A 232 -10.26 0.60 -11.39
CA VAL A 232 -11.21 -0.11 -10.51
C VAL A 232 -10.50 -1.13 -9.63
N VAL A 233 -9.57 -1.91 -10.19
CA VAL A 233 -8.76 -2.89 -9.44
C VAL A 233 -8.00 -2.20 -8.31
N ALA A 234 -7.35 -1.07 -8.60
CA ALA A 234 -6.64 -0.28 -7.60
C ALA A 234 -7.60 0.33 -6.55
N ALA A 235 -8.76 0.84 -6.95
CA ALA A 235 -9.78 1.32 -6.02
C ALA A 235 -10.23 0.23 -5.03
N VAL A 236 -10.45 -1.01 -5.51
CA VAL A 236 -10.81 -2.15 -4.65
C VAL A 236 -9.66 -2.56 -3.74
N LEU A 237 -8.41 -2.53 -4.23
CA LEU A 237 -7.20 -2.77 -3.42
C LEU A 237 -7.07 -1.77 -2.27
N TYR A 238 -7.32 -0.49 -2.54
CA TYR A 238 -7.32 0.54 -1.52
C TYR A 238 -8.44 0.33 -0.49
N CYS A 239 -9.64 -0.07 -0.93
CA CYS A 239 -10.74 -0.42 -0.03
C CYS A 239 -10.43 -1.61 0.87
N SER A 240 -9.70 -2.62 0.39
CA SER A 240 -9.42 -3.83 1.19
C SER A 240 -8.44 -3.61 2.34
N PHE A 241 -7.72 -2.48 2.37
CA PHE A 241 -6.85 -2.13 3.51
C PHE A 241 -7.63 -1.93 4.82
N TYR A 242 -8.85 -1.37 4.74
CA TYR A 242 -9.64 -1.08 5.92
C TYR A 242 -10.22 -2.35 6.59
N PRO A 243 -10.88 -3.28 5.87
CA PRO A 243 -11.25 -4.58 6.42
C PRO A 243 -10.07 -5.38 6.96
N ALA A 244 -8.91 -5.35 6.29
CA ALA A 244 -7.70 -5.99 6.78
C ALA A 244 -7.30 -5.45 8.15
N TYR A 245 -7.28 -4.12 8.32
CA TYR A 245 -7.00 -3.51 9.63
C TYR A 245 -8.04 -3.87 10.69
N VAL A 246 -9.33 -3.74 10.38
CA VAL A 246 -10.43 -3.96 11.34
C VAL A 246 -10.49 -5.43 11.78
N SER A 247 -10.24 -6.38 10.88
CA SER A 247 -10.21 -7.80 11.26
C SER A 247 -9.05 -8.12 12.22
N VAL A 248 -7.89 -7.45 12.06
CA VAL A 248 -6.69 -7.69 12.87
C VAL A 248 -6.77 -6.97 14.23
N PHE A 249 -7.34 -5.76 14.28
CA PHE A 249 -7.34 -4.91 15.48
C PHE A 249 -8.74 -4.56 16.03
N GLY A 250 -9.78 -4.57 15.22
CA GLY A 250 -11.09 -3.96 15.51
C GLY A 250 -11.86 -4.57 16.68
N GLY A 251 -11.69 -5.87 16.97
CA GLY A 251 -12.30 -6.51 18.15
C GLY A 251 -11.66 -6.09 19.48
N ASN A 252 -10.40 -5.63 19.46
CA ASN A 252 -9.64 -5.28 20.66
C ASN A 252 -9.35 -3.77 20.78
N TYR A 253 -9.54 -3.03 19.68
CA TYR A 253 -9.21 -1.62 19.53
C TYR A 253 -10.17 -0.95 18.54
N PRO A 254 -11.41 -0.62 18.94
CA PRO A 254 -12.25 0.24 18.12
C PRO A 254 -11.51 1.56 17.92
N ALA A 255 -11.31 1.96 16.67
CA ALA A 255 -10.83 3.29 16.36
C ALA A 255 -11.93 4.27 16.81
N GLY A 256 -11.86 4.79 18.03
CA GLY A 256 -12.80 5.76 18.59
C GLY A 256 -14.04 5.16 19.28
N ALA A 257 -13.88 4.81 20.56
CA ALA A 257 -14.95 4.84 21.55
C ALA A 257 -14.52 5.77 22.70
N THR A 258 -14.30 7.04 22.39
CA THR A 258 -14.05 8.09 23.40
C THR A 258 -14.53 9.43 22.86
N GLN A 259 -15.85 9.65 22.87
CA GLN A 259 -16.49 10.98 22.94
C GLN A 259 -18.03 10.90 23.05
N SER A 260 -18.58 10.02 23.90
CA SER A 260 -20.03 10.03 24.16
C SER A 260 -20.44 9.86 25.64
N GLU A 261 -19.51 9.87 26.60
CA GLU A 261 -19.87 9.67 28.02
C GLU A 261 -19.82 10.92 28.91
N ASP A 262 -19.30 12.06 28.47
CA ASP A 262 -19.15 13.26 29.33
C ASP A 262 -20.19 14.38 29.11
N VAL A 263 -21.18 14.21 28.24
CA VAL A 263 -22.24 15.24 28.02
C VAL A 263 -23.45 15.05 28.96
N ASN A 264 -23.54 13.94 29.70
CA ASN A 264 -24.72 13.64 30.54
C ASN A 264 -24.53 13.83 32.06
N LYS A 265 -23.57 14.68 32.48
CA LYS A 265 -23.38 15.02 33.91
C LYS A 265 -23.57 16.51 34.26
N LEU A 266 -24.13 17.30 33.35
CA LEU A 266 -24.44 18.72 33.61
C LEU A 266 -25.85 19.10 33.09
N SER A 267 -26.86 18.33 33.48
CA SER A 267 -28.27 18.74 33.43
C SER A 267 -28.91 18.51 34.78
#